data_AF-A0A7V1Z825-F1
#
_entry.id   AF-A0A7V1Z825-F1
#
_cell.length_a   1.000
_cell.length_b   1.000
_cell.length_c   1.000
_cell.angle_alpha   90.00
_cell.angle_beta   90.00
_cell.angle_gamma   90.00
#
_symmetry.space_group_name_H-M   'P 1'
#
loop_
_entity.id
_entity.type
_entity.pdbx_description
1 polymer ?
#
loop_
_entity_poly.entity_id
_entity_poly.type
_entity_poly.pdbx_seq_one_letter_code
_entity_poly.pdbx_strand_id
1 'polypeptide(L)'
;MILHRLRKPPDELTQHECLWLTQRLGELAYWWLRPEVLAKANSELLRFVRWSLESCHNGCAILFVLNDVNRFPALRESFLLPLVWTWEASDDSQLPDCVRQLAGKIRQQLSDAGSEDFKKKADFSRWGLRLAVRISHADILHALAAELQLSPSSGWGWLCASLIAAEQIRQTQESNTPSLRHDVWITAEWDDSSGIKAVGSLEAKIRAASLPQSGVTIFFVPESQVESAKQFLPEQSLLIIQGLPQGNSDPVEALRPCLLELEVPPSPNAPESHWQAYYERLFSRDTARAKQYYRQALLPRVIERLRQQWQEKNGTISHLVTILSDNPELVRIAIESTGASRCLVLATSNKQAAMNELNDLRASAQQLCEVIPRIYADTDELLRELEREVNAFIQGVPAELVGLDLTPGTKEMTLTLALRVAQPGHRLLYLRHERKGQMVVPFTEQWILYNPRRP
;
A
#
# COMPACT_ATOMS: atom_id res chain seq x y z
N MET A 1 43.15 4.27 1.18
CA MET A 1 43.31 3.23 2.23
C MET A 1 42.27 2.11 2.15
N ILE A 2 40.96 2.40 2.02
CA ILE A 2 39.92 1.34 1.92
C ILE A 2 40.08 0.42 0.71
N LEU A 3 40.35 0.99 -0.48
CA LEU A 3 40.51 0.26 -1.74
C LEU A 3 41.60 -0.83 -1.66
N HIS A 4 42.72 -0.53 -1.00
CA HIS A 4 43.82 -1.48 -0.86
C HIS A 4 43.38 -2.74 -0.08
N ARG A 5 42.55 -2.59 0.94
CA ARG A 5 42.02 -3.72 1.72
C ARG A 5 40.95 -4.49 0.93
N LEU A 6 40.11 -3.79 0.17
CA LEU A 6 39.10 -4.45 -0.67
C LEU A 6 39.69 -5.31 -1.80
N ARG A 7 40.93 -5.02 -2.20
CA ARG A 7 41.71 -5.80 -3.19
C ARG A 7 42.31 -7.09 -2.64
N LYS A 8 42.32 -7.28 -1.31
CA LYS A 8 42.81 -8.52 -0.68
C LYS A 8 41.69 -9.56 -0.63
N PRO A 9 41.95 -10.83 -0.96
CA PRO A 9 40.96 -11.88 -0.82
C PRO A 9 40.60 -12.12 0.67
N PRO A 10 39.41 -12.68 0.96
CA PRO A 10 38.94 -12.80 2.33
C PRO A 10 39.88 -13.56 3.27
N ASP A 11 40.62 -14.55 2.77
CA ASP A 11 41.59 -15.37 3.51
C ASP A 11 42.85 -14.59 3.93
N GLU A 12 43.31 -13.65 3.12
CA GLU A 12 44.45 -12.77 3.41
C GLU A 12 44.13 -11.60 4.36
N LEU A 13 42.85 -11.26 4.53
CA LEU A 13 42.44 -10.21 5.46
C LEU A 13 42.55 -10.67 6.92
N THR A 14 43.23 -9.85 7.73
CA THR A 14 43.27 -10.02 9.19
C THR A 14 41.94 -9.63 9.83
N GLN A 15 41.64 -10.16 11.01
CA GLN A 15 40.44 -9.78 11.77
C GLN A 15 40.34 -8.26 11.98
N HIS A 16 41.46 -7.60 12.29
CA HIS A 16 41.50 -6.14 12.46
C HIS A 16 41.16 -5.39 11.17
N GLU A 17 41.63 -5.86 10.01
CA GLU A 17 41.28 -5.27 8.72
C GLU A 17 39.81 -5.48 8.37
N CYS A 18 39.26 -6.67 8.65
CA CYS A 18 37.82 -6.93 8.47
C CYS A 18 36.97 -6.02 9.35
N LEU A 19 37.31 -5.88 10.64
CA LEU A 19 36.63 -4.96 11.57
C LEU A 19 36.75 -3.50 11.11
N TRP A 20 37.92 -3.11 10.61
CA TRP A 20 38.12 -1.77 10.08
C TRP A 20 37.25 -1.53 8.83
N LEU A 21 37.15 -2.52 7.93
CA LEU A 21 36.29 -2.44 6.74
C LEU A 21 34.81 -2.31 7.12
N THR A 22 34.33 -3.12 8.06
CA THR A 22 32.93 -3.05 8.51
C THR A 22 32.61 -1.71 9.17
N GLN A 23 33.47 -1.20 10.04
CA GLN A 23 33.29 0.12 10.68
C GLN A 23 33.27 1.28 9.67
N ARG A 24 34.05 1.18 8.59
CA ARG A 24 34.16 2.24 7.57
C ARG A 24 32.97 2.26 6.63
N LEU A 25 32.50 1.08 6.22
CA LEU A 25 31.30 0.95 5.39
C LEU A 25 30.01 1.12 6.20
N GLY A 26 30.07 0.97 7.53
CA GLY A 26 28.90 1.06 8.39
C GLY A 26 27.89 -0.03 8.03
N GLU A 27 26.63 0.35 7.89
CA GLU A 27 25.53 -0.56 7.55
C GLU A 27 25.64 -1.13 6.12
N LEU A 28 26.37 -0.46 5.21
CA LEU A 28 26.63 -1.00 3.86
C LEU A 28 27.49 -2.26 3.89
N ALA A 29 28.28 -2.47 4.95
CA ALA A 29 29.16 -3.62 5.06
C ALA A 29 28.41 -4.95 4.85
N TYR A 30 27.19 -5.05 5.39
CA TYR A 30 26.35 -6.24 5.26
C TYR A 30 26.04 -6.59 3.80
N TRP A 31 25.70 -5.57 3.01
CA TRP A 31 25.30 -5.69 1.62
C TRP A 31 26.49 -5.79 0.66
N TRP A 32 27.64 -5.23 1.02
CA TRP A 32 28.79 -5.07 0.13
C TRP A 32 29.87 -6.12 0.35
N LEU A 33 30.19 -6.44 1.61
CA LEU A 33 31.28 -7.36 1.93
C LEU A 33 30.81 -8.81 1.80
N ARG A 34 31.74 -9.69 1.41
CA ARG A 34 31.47 -11.12 1.38
C ARG A 34 31.20 -11.69 2.78
N PRO A 35 30.39 -12.75 2.90
CA PRO A 35 30.12 -13.40 4.18
C PRO A 35 31.36 -13.79 4.98
N GLU A 36 32.45 -14.20 4.31
CA GLU A 36 33.70 -14.60 4.94
C GLU A 36 34.41 -13.42 5.62
N VAL A 37 34.35 -12.24 5.01
CA VAL A 37 34.89 -11.00 5.59
C VAL A 37 34.08 -10.58 6.81
N LEU A 38 32.76 -10.67 6.74
CA LEU A 38 31.84 -10.37 7.84
C LEU A 38 32.05 -11.34 9.02
N ALA A 39 32.14 -12.64 8.75
CA ALA A 39 32.38 -13.67 9.75
C ALA A 39 33.71 -13.46 10.49
N LYS A 40 34.77 -13.06 9.76
CA LYS A 40 36.08 -12.71 10.35
C LYS A 40 36.05 -11.45 11.21
N ALA A 41 35.22 -10.45 10.87
CA ALA A 41 35.21 -9.18 11.59
C ALA A 41 34.72 -9.33 13.05
N ASN A 42 33.68 -10.14 13.29
CA ASN A 42 33.16 -10.63 14.59
C ASN A 42 31.79 -11.28 14.32
N SER A 43 31.46 -12.42 14.93
CA SER A 43 30.12 -13.04 14.81
C SER A 43 29.01 -12.16 15.40
N GLU A 44 29.30 -11.30 16.38
CA GLU A 44 28.31 -10.34 16.90
C GLU A 44 27.96 -9.23 15.90
N LEU A 45 28.79 -8.99 14.87
CA LEU A 45 28.40 -8.11 13.76
C LEU A 45 27.25 -8.70 12.91
N LEU A 46 26.96 -10.00 13.01
CA LEU A 46 25.75 -10.60 12.42
C LEU A 46 24.47 -10.10 13.12
N ARG A 47 24.59 -9.46 14.30
CA ARG A 47 23.50 -8.72 14.95
C ARG A 47 23.36 -7.30 14.44
N PHE A 48 24.22 -6.81 13.53
CA PHE A 48 23.92 -5.57 12.82
C PHE A 48 22.57 -5.81 12.19
N VAL A 49 21.64 -5.03 12.72
CA VAL A 49 20.21 -5.08 12.49
C VAL A 49 20.04 -5.48 11.04
N ARG A 50 19.31 -6.59 10.79
CA ARG A 50 18.72 -6.87 9.48
C ARG A 50 18.12 -5.53 9.08
N TRP A 51 18.85 -4.77 8.27
CA TRP A 51 18.36 -3.50 7.78
C TRP A 51 17.37 -3.97 6.74
N SER A 52 16.17 -4.27 7.22
CA SER A 52 15.09 -4.56 6.36
C SER A 52 14.70 -3.19 5.83
N LEU A 53 14.66 -3.11 4.50
CA LEU A 53 14.01 -2.01 3.82
C LEU A 53 12.61 -1.74 4.46
N GLU A 54 12.01 -2.73 5.17
CA GLU A 54 10.83 -2.65 6.06
C GLU A 54 10.76 -1.41 6.95
N SER A 55 11.90 -0.90 7.41
CA SER A 55 11.94 0.27 8.28
C SER A 55 11.86 1.61 7.54
N CYS A 56 12.03 1.63 6.22
CA CYS A 56 12.10 2.84 5.42
C CYS A 56 10.89 2.96 4.48
N HIS A 57 9.96 3.84 4.84
CA HIS A 57 8.92 4.29 3.91
C HIS A 57 9.60 4.82 2.63
N ASN A 58 9.08 4.43 1.46
CA ASN A 58 9.64 4.81 0.16
C ASN A 58 11.08 4.30 -0.09
N GLY A 59 11.47 3.22 0.59
CA GLY A 59 12.75 2.56 0.39
C GLY A 59 12.87 1.92 -1.01
N CYS A 60 14.07 1.97 -1.55
CA CYS A 60 14.46 1.32 -2.79
C CYS A 60 15.94 0.94 -2.73
N ALA A 61 16.45 0.30 -3.79
CA ALA A 61 17.88 0.04 -3.89
C ALA A 61 18.34 -0.04 -5.34
N ILE A 62 19.64 0.10 -5.55
CA ILE A 62 20.30 -0.26 -6.80
C ILE A 62 21.14 -1.50 -6.56
N LEU A 63 20.91 -2.54 -7.36
CA LEU A 63 21.72 -3.76 -7.36
C LEU A 63 22.86 -3.61 -8.37
N PHE A 64 24.06 -3.35 -7.85
CA PHE A 64 25.28 -3.23 -8.63
C PHE A 64 25.96 -4.60 -8.79
N VAL A 65 26.68 -4.78 -9.90
CA VAL A 65 27.53 -5.94 -10.15
C VAL A 65 28.95 -5.47 -10.45
N LEU A 66 29.94 -6.12 -9.86
CA LEU A 66 31.34 -5.87 -10.15
C LEU A 66 31.70 -6.35 -11.56
N ASN A 67 32.32 -5.48 -12.35
CA ASN A 67 32.87 -5.86 -13.66
C ASN A 67 34.06 -6.82 -13.54
N ASP A 68 34.81 -6.73 -12.43
CA ASP A 68 35.96 -7.59 -12.14
C ASP A 68 35.96 -7.99 -10.65
N VAL A 69 35.43 -9.18 -10.38
CA VAL A 69 35.33 -9.76 -9.03
C VAL A 69 36.72 -10.04 -8.45
N ASN A 70 37.71 -10.37 -9.30
CA ASN A 70 39.07 -10.70 -8.86
C ASN A 70 39.84 -9.45 -8.43
N ARG A 71 39.48 -8.28 -8.95
CA ARG A 71 40.07 -7.00 -8.52
C ARG A 71 39.62 -6.60 -7.13
N PHE A 72 38.41 -6.95 -6.70
CA PHE A 72 37.88 -6.60 -5.38
C PHE A 72 37.29 -7.82 -4.65
N PRO A 73 38.11 -8.84 -4.34
CA PRO A 73 37.64 -10.14 -3.87
C PRO A 73 37.05 -10.11 -2.45
N ALA A 74 37.23 -9.02 -1.70
CA ALA A 74 36.56 -8.81 -0.41
C ALA A 74 35.08 -8.40 -0.55
N LEU A 75 34.70 -7.86 -1.72
CA LEU A 75 33.33 -7.47 -2.04
C LEU A 75 32.55 -8.65 -2.62
N ARG A 76 31.23 -8.63 -2.44
CA ARG A 76 30.34 -9.53 -3.17
C ARG A 76 30.38 -9.20 -4.66
N GLU A 77 30.21 -10.21 -5.50
CA GLU A 77 30.04 -10.02 -6.95
C GLU A 77 28.91 -9.03 -7.25
N SER A 78 27.80 -9.13 -6.49
CA SER A 78 26.63 -8.28 -6.61
C SER A 78 26.25 -7.75 -5.22
N PHE A 79 25.97 -6.45 -5.13
CA PHE A 79 25.70 -5.76 -3.86
C PHE A 79 24.69 -4.63 -4.01
N LEU A 80 23.98 -4.33 -2.92
CA LEU A 80 22.94 -3.31 -2.90
C LEU A 80 23.45 -1.97 -2.38
N LEU A 81 23.04 -0.89 -3.05
CA LEU A 81 23.04 0.44 -2.47
C LEU A 81 21.61 0.78 -2.02
N PRO A 82 21.30 0.70 -0.71
CA PRO A 82 19.99 1.03 -0.17
C PRO A 82 19.74 2.54 -0.16
N LEU A 83 18.57 2.94 -0.65
CA LEU A 83 18.20 4.31 -0.95
C LEU A 83 16.76 4.60 -0.52
N VAL A 84 16.44 5.88 -0.35
CA VAL A 84 15.09 6.32 0.02
C VAL A 84 14.76 7.64 -0.64
N TRP A 85 13.53 7.76 -1.14
CA TRP A 85 12.98 9.04 -1.61
C TRP A 85 12.45 9.84 -0.43
N THR A 86 12.94 11.07 -0.29
CA THR A 86 12.55 11.99 0.79
C THR A 86 11.90 13.24 0.21
N TRP A 87 10.70 13.56 0.67
CA TRP A 87 9.96 14.75 0.26
C TRP A 87 10.62 16.03 0.80
N GLU A 88 10.61 17.10 0.01
CA GLU A 88 11.19 18.40 0.34
C GLU A 88 12.68 18.35 0.71
N ALA A 89 13.41 17.38 0.14
CA ALA A 89 14.83 17.21 0.35
C ALA A 89 15.60 17.32 -0.97
N SER A 90 16.85 17.78 -0.88
CA SER A 90 17.82 17.59 -1.97
C SER A 90 18.36 16.17 -1.97
N ASP A 91 18.89 15.74 -3.11
CA ASP A 91 19.70 14.52 -3.18
C ASP A 91 20.84 14.58 -2.17
N ASP A 92 21.14 13.46 -1.52
CA ASP A 92 22.23 13.35 -0.56
C ASP A 92 23.58 13.55 -1.27
N SER A 93 24.40 14.47 -0.77
CA SER A 93 25.70 14.80 -1.35
C SER A 93 26.70 13.65 -1.30
N GLN A 94 26.44 12.65 -0.46
CA GLN A 94 27.26 11.45 -0.33
C GLN A 94 27.01 10.43 -1.45
N LEU A 95 25.91 10.56 -2.19
CA LEU A 95 25.62 9.68 -3.32
C LEU A 95 26.58 9.93 -4.48
N PRO A 96 27.07 8.87 -5.15
CA PRO A 96 27.85 9.02 -6.38
C PRO A 96 27.12 9.88 -7.43
N ASP A 97 27.87 10.68 -8.18
CA ASP A 97 27.31 11.58 -9.20
C ASP A 97 26.42 10.85 -10.21
N CYS A 98 26.82 9.66 -10.64
CA CYS A 98 26.03 8.87 -11.59
C CYS A 98 24.65 8.46 -11.01
N VAL A 99 24.55 8.21 -9.71
CA VAL A 99 23.29 7.89 -9.03
C VAL A 99 22.40 9.14 -8.92
N ARG A 100 22.97 10.29 -8.57
CA ARG A 100 22.24 11.57 -8.52
C ARG A 100 21.74 11.99 -9.91
N GLN A 101 22.57 11.79 -10.94
CA GLN A 101 22.17 12.03 -12.32
C GLN A 101 21.01 11.12 -12.75
N LEU A 102 21.04 9.84 -12.38
CA LEU A 102 19.93 8.93 -12.63
C LEU A 102 18.65 9.37 -11.91
N ALA A 103 18.74 9.76 -10.64
CA ALA A 103 17.62 10.29 -9.88
C ALA A 103 17.02 11.55 -10.55
N GLY A 104 17.86 12.47 -11.00
CA GLY A 104 17.45 13.66 -11.75
C GLY A 104 16.73 13.32 -13.05
N LYS A 105 17.26 12.36 -13.82
CA LYS A 105 16.63 11.87 -15.05
C LYS A 105 15.26 11.26 -14.79
N ILE A 106 15.12 10.43 -13.75
CA ILE A 106 13.84 9.81 -13.38
C ILE A 106 12.79 10.86 -13.03
N ARG A 107 13.16 11.86 -12.20
CA ARG A 107 12.25 12.97 -11.87
C ARG A 107 11.79 13.70 -13.13
N GLN A 108 12.73 14.04 -14.02
CA GLN A 108 12.42 14.72 -15.28
C GLN A 108 11.49 13.87 -16.16
N GLN A 109 11.81 12.59 -16.35
CA GLN A 109 10.99 11.64 -17.11
C GLN A 109 9.59 11.52 -16.55
N LEU A 110 9.41 11.44 -15.23
CA LEU A 110 8.09 11.36 -14.61
C LEU A 110 7.31 12.68 -14.65
N SER A 111 8.01 13.82 -14.63
CA SER A 111 7.38 15.13 -14.87
C SER A 111 6.94 15.29 -16.33
N ASP A 112 7.71 14.75 -17.27
CA ASP A 112 7.45 14.83 -18.71
C ASP A 112 6.49 13.74 -19.21
N ALA A 113 6.40 12.62 -18.52
CA ALA A 113 5.53 11.49 -18.83
C ALA A 113 4.21 11.54 -18.05
N GLY A 114 3.22 10.77 -18.51
CA GLY A 114 1.92 10.61 -17.85
C GLY A 114 0.81 11.50 -18.42
N SER A 115 -0.42 11.13 -18.07
CA SER A 115 -1.62 11.86 -18.43
C SER A 115 -1.60 13.28 -17.84
N GLU A 116 -2.29 14.22 -18.48
CA GLU A 116 -2.46 15.60 -17.99
C GLU A 116 -2.86 15.65 -16.50
N ASP A 117 -3.67 14.70 -16.05
CA ASP A 117 -4.14 14.62 -14.66
C ASP A 117 -3.06 14.22 -13.67
N PHE A 118 -2.13 13.33 -14.06
CA PHE A 118 -1.00 12.94 -13.22
C PHE A 118 -0.01 14.10 -13.09
N LYS A 119 0.29 14.77 -14.22
CA LYS A 119 1.21 15.91 -14.28
C LYS A 119 0.76 17.12 -13.48
N LYS A 120 -0.55 17.42 -13.45
CA LYS A 120 -1.08 18.61 -12.75
C LYS A 120 -0.94 18.55 -11.22
N LYS A 121 -0.78 17.36 -10.63
CA LYS A 121 -0.77 17.16 -9.18
C LYS A 121 0.54 16.61 -8.63
N ALA A 122 1.30 15.87 -9.44
CA ALA A 122 2.57 15.31 -9.02
C ALA A 122 3.69 16.35 -9.11
N ASP A 123 4.44 16.53 -8.03
CA ASP A 123 5.61 17.40 -8.00
C ASP A 123 6.87 16.59 -7.68
N PHE A 124 7.34 15.87 -8.69
CA PHE A 124 8.54 15.03 -8.58
C PHE A 124 9.81 15.83 -8.28
N SER A 125 9.82 17.14 -8.54
CA SER A 125 10.98 18.00 -8.33
C SER A 125 11.36 18.16 -6.85
N ARG A 126 10.40 17.95 -5.95
CA ARG A 126 10.58 18.08 -4.50
C ARG A 126 11.13 16.82 -3.84
N TRP A 127 11.30 15.72 -4.57
CA TRP A 127 11.82 14.48 -4.03
C TRP A 127 13.34 14.39 -4.17
N GLY A 128 14.03 14.24 -3.04
CA GLY A 128 15.47 13.98 -2.98
C GLY A 128 15.77 12.52 -2.73
N LEU A 129 16.73 11.95 -3.45
CA LEU A 129 17.23 10.60 -3.22
C LEU A 129 18.31 10.63 -2.15
N ARG A 130 18.18 9.81 -1.10
CA ARG A 130 19.11 9.76 0.02
C ARG A 130 19.58 8.34 0.29
N LEU A 131 20.72 8.19 0.96
CA LEU A 131 21.10 6.91 1.55
C LEU A 131 20.10 6.56 2.64
N ALA A 132 19.58 5.35 2.59
CA ALA A 132 18.66 4.86 3.60
C ALA A 132 19.41 4.31 4.84
N VAL A 133 20.74 4.28 4.76
CA VAL A 133 21.66 3.76 5.77
C VAL A 133 22.68 4.82 6.19
N ARG A 134 23.21 4.69 7.40
CA ARG A 134 24.27 5.58 7.89
C ARG A 134 25.65 5.06 7.46
N ILE A 135 26.44 5.94 6.84
CA ILE A 135 27.84 5.69 6.55
C ILE A 135 28.73 6.61 7.38
N SER A 136 29.86 6.07 7.84
CA SER A 136 30.76 6.79 8.75
C SER A 136 31.58 7.88 8.03
N HIS A 137 31.76 7.79 6.70
CA HIS A 137 32.62 8.69 5.92
C HIS A 137 32.03 8.96 4.54
N ALA A 138 31.63 10.22 4.30
CA ALA A 138 30.97 10.68 3.09
C ALA A 138 31.75 10.41 1.79
N ASP A 139 33.07 10.57 1.81
CA ASP A 139 33.89 10.50 0.58
C ASP A 139 34.13 9.08 0.07
N ILE A 140 33.79 8.06 0.87
CA ILE A 140 34.08 6.66 0.53
C ILE A 140 33.26 6.21 -0.69
N LEU A 141 32.00 6.61 -0.79
CA LEU A 141 31.12 6.17 -1.89
C LEU A 141 31.55 6.74 -3.23
N HIS A 142 31.93 8.02 -3.29
CA HIS A 142 32.44 8.64 -4.51
C HIS A 142 33.70 7.94 -5.02
N ALA A 143 34.66 7.69 -4.12
CA ALA A 143 35.89 6.98 -4.47
C ALA A 143 35.63 5.54 -4.93
N LEU A 144 34.73 4.82 -4.25
CA LEU A 144 34.36 3.45 -4.62
C LEU A 144 33.63 3.42 -5.96
N ALA A 145 32.68 4.32 -6.20
CA ALA A 145 31.93 4.34 -7.45
C ALA A 145 32.83 4.57 -8.67
N ALA A 146 33.80 5.49 -8.56
CA ALA A 146 34.78 5.74 -9.61
C ALA A 146 35.68 4.52 -9.87
N GLU A 147 36.20 3.89 -8.81
CA GLU A 147 37.12 2.76 -8.93
C GLU A 147 36.45 1.46 -9.41
N LEU A 148 35.21 1.23 -8.98
CA LEU A 148 34.39 0.09 -9.39
C LEU A 148 33.73 0.31 -10.76
N GLN A 149 33.78 1.52 -11.31
CA GLN A 149 33.11 1.92 -12.56
C GLN A 149 31.61 1.57 -12.54
N LEU A 150 30.93 1.95 -11.46
CA LEU A 150 29.53 1.57 -11.25
C LEU A 150 28.62 2.20 -12.31
N SER A 151 27.87 1.35 -13.01
CA SER A 151 26.76 1.76 -13.87
C SER A 151 25.46 1.70 -13.07
N PRO A 152 24.77 2.83 -12.82
CA PRO A 152 23.53 2.83 -12.06
C PRO A 152 22.31 2.48 -12.92
N SER A 153 22.47 2.36 -14.25
CA SER A 153 21.37 2.30 -15.21
C SER A 153 20.34 1.21 -14.89
N SER A 154 20.78 0.03 -14.44
CA SER A 154 19.89 -1.06 -14.11
C SER A 154 19.05 -0.85 -12.84
N GLY A 155 19.37 0.19 -12.06
CA GLY A 155 18.57 0.64 -10.93
C GLY A 155 17.37 1.50 -11.32
N TRP A 156 17.24 1.89 -12.59
CA TRP A 156 16.17 2.78 -13.05
C TRP A 156 14.79 2.26 -12.64
N GLY A 157 14.49 0.98 -12.89
CA GLY A 157 13.17 0.40 -12.61
C GLY A 157 12.75 0.52 -11.14
N TRP A 158 13.65 0.21 -10.21
CA TRP A 158 13.33 0.26 -8.78
C TRP A 158 13.22 1.70 -8.27
N LEU A 159 14.15 2.57 -8.69
CA LEU A 159 14.13 3.99 -8.32
C LEU A 159 12.86 4.68 -8.85
N CYS A 160 12.48 4.40 -10.09
CA CYS A 160 11.29 4.98 -10.71
C CYS A 160 10.00 4.46 -10.07
N ALA A 161 9.87 3.13 -9.89
CA ALA A 161 8.69 2.54 -9.26
C ALA A 161 8.49 3.03 -7.82
N SER A 162 9.58 3.12 -7.04
CA SER A 162 9.52 3.64 -5.67
C SER A 162 9.19 5.12 -5.59
N LEU A 163 9.62 5.95 -6.55
CA LEU A 163 9.25 7.37 -6.61
C LEU A 163 7.77 7.56 -6.97
N ILE A 164 7.28 6.84 -7.98
CA ILE A 164 5.85 6.83 -8.34
C ILE A 164 5.03 6.44 -7.10
N ALA A 165 5.47 5.38 -6.41
CA ALA A 165 4.79 4.92 -5.22
C ALA A 165 4.80 5.97 -4.09
N ALA A 166 5.97 6.54 -3.79
CA ALA A 166 6.11 7.57 -2.77
C ALA A 166 5.19 8.78 -3.02
N GLU A 167 5.09 9.22 -4.28
CA GLU A 167 4.23 10.33 -4.67
C GLU A 167 2.74 9.97 -4.57
N GLN A 168 2.34 8.76 -4.98
CA GLN A 168 0.94 8.32 -4.85
C GLN A 168 0.51 8.21 -3.38
N ILE A 169 1.37 7.64 -2.53
CA ILE A 169 1.16 7.55 -1.08
C ILE A 169 1.03 8.94 -0.46
N ARG A 170 1.88 9.89 -0.86
CA ARG A 170 1.81 11.28 -0.39
C ARG A 170 0.48 11.95 -0.77
N GLN A 171 0.00 11.71 -1.98
CA GLN A 171 -1.26 12.29 -2.48
C GLN A 171 -2.50 11.74 -1.79
N THR A 172 -2.49 10.47 -1.36
CA THR A 172 -3.64 9.87 -0.67
C THR A 172 -3.74 10.29 0.80
N GLN A 173 -2.71 10.95 1.36
CA GLN A 173 -2.66 11.40 2.77
C GLN A 173 -2.97 10.28 3.78
N GLU A 174 -2.77 9.03 3.41
CA GLU A 174 -2.96 7.90 4.31
C GLU A 174 -1.83 7.95 5.35
N SER A 175 -2.13 8.47 6.54
CA SER A 175 -1.17 8.61 7.65
C SER A 175 -0.59 7.27 8.14
N ASN A 176 -1.14 6.15 7.65
CA ASN A 176 -0.75 4.79 7.97
C ASN A 176 -0.39 3.96 6.71
N THR A 177 -0.01 4.57 5.60
CA THR A 177 0.38 3.77 4.44
C THR A 177 1.63 2.96 4.77
N PRO A 178 1.57 1.62 4.65
CA PRO A 178 2.71 0.79 4.97
C PRO A 178 3.86 1.07 4.02
N SER A 179 5.07 0.76 4.49
CA SER A 179 6.25 0.71 3.64
C SER A 179 5.99 -0.21 2.44
N LEU A 180 6.50 0.16 1.26
CA LEU A 180 6.44 -0.68 0.05
C LEU A 180 6.89 -2.10 0.34
N ARG A 181 6.43 -3.09 -0.43
CA ARG A 181 6.89 -4.47 -0.22
C ARG A 181 8.38 -4.63 -0.51
N HIS A 182 9.12 -5.09 0.50
CA HIS A 182 10.59 -5.21 0.48
C HIS A 182 11.10 -6.52 -0.08
N ASP A 183 10.20 -7.50 -0.18
CA ASP A 183 10.42 -8.78 -0.82
C ASP A 183 10.24 -8.71 -2.35
N VAL A 184 10.02 -7.52 -2.91
CA VAL A 184 9.92 -7.26 -4.34
C VAL A 184 11.13 -6.44 -4.80
N TRP A 185 11.99 -7.05 -5.62
CA TRP A 185 13.15 -6.37 -6.21
C TRP A 185 12.94 -6.13 -7.70
N ILE A 186 13.55 -5.08 -8.22
CA ILE A 186 13.39 -4.66 -9.62
C ILE A 186 14.77 -4.35 -10.20
N THR A 187 15.09 -4.92 -11.37
CA THR A 187 16.21 -4.48 -12.20
C THR A 187 15.70 -4.17 -13.60
N ALA A 188 15.93 -2.95 -14.08
CA ALA A 188 15.60 -2.54 -15.44
C ALA A 188 16.40 -1.30 -15.81
N GLU A 189 16.80 -1.22 -17.07
CA GLU A 189 17.26 0.03 -17.68
C GLU A 189 16.10 0.71 -18.41
N TRP A 190 16.25 2.00 -18.72
CA TRP A 190 15.28 2.76 -19.47
C TRP A 190 15.90 3.44 -20.67
N ASP A 191 15.17 3.43 -21.76
CA ASP A 191 15.44 4.14 -22.98
C ASP A 191 14.23 5.03 -23.32
N ASP A 192 14.45 6.32 -23.56
CA ASP A 192 13.36 7.28 -23.74
C ASP A 192 12.48 6.98 -24.98
N SER A 193 13.00 6.22 -25.95
CA SER A 193 12.28 5.88 -27.18
C SER A 193 11.52 4.55 -27.09
N SER A 194 12.05 3.58 -26.33
CA SER A 194 11.58 2.20 -26.32
C SER A 194 11.14 1.67 -24.94
N GLY A 195 11.29 2.48 -23.89
CA GLY A 195 10.90 2.16 -22.53
C GLY A 195 11.87 1.22 -21.82
N ILE A 196 11.35 0.17 -21.19
CA ILE A 196 12.14 -0.82 -20.45
C ILE A 196 13.14 -1.52 -21.37
N LYS A 197 14.41 -1.58 -20.94
CA LYS A 197 15.51 -2.23 -21.64
C LYS A 197 16.16 -3.32 -20.79
N ALA A 198 16.66 -4.35 -21.49
CA ALA A 198 17.49 -5.43 -20.96
C ALA A 198 18.66 -4.90 -20.11
N VAL A 199 18.96 -5.60 -19.02
CA VAL A 199 20.05 -5.25 -18.09
C VAL A 199 21.26 -6.16 -18.29
N GLY A 200 22.45 -5.63 -18.03
CA GLY A 200 23.67 -6.43 -17.91
C GLY A 200 23.72 -7.28 -16.63
N SER A 201 24.59 -8.29 -16.65
CA SER A 201 24.96 -9.13 -15.50
C SER A 201 23.78 -9.76 -14.75
N LEU A 202 22.80 -10.25 -15.52
CA LEU A 202 21.56 -10.81 -15.00
C LEU A 202 21.79 -11.98 -14.03
N GLU A 203 22.69 -12.92 -14.37
CA GLU A 203 23.01 -14.08 -13.54
C GLU A 203 23.43 -13.68 -12.12
N ALA A 204 24.39 -12.77 -12.00
CA ALA A 204 24.87 -12.28 -10.70
C ALA A 204 23.77 -11.62 -9.87
N LYS A 205 22.82 -10.93 -10.53
CA LYS A 205 21.67 -10.30 -9.88
C LYS A 205 20.67 -11.33 -9.37
N ILE A 206 20.34 -12.33 -10.18
CA ILE A 206 19.45 -13.44 -9.79
C ILE A 206 20.08 -14.27 -8.66
N ARG A 207 21.39 -14.54 -8.72
CA ARG A 207 22.10 -15.19 -7.61
C ARG A 207 21.99 -14.39 -6.32
N ALA A 208 22.20 -13.07 -6.36
CA ALA A 208 22.09 -12.24 -5.16
C ALA A 208 20.67 -12.24 -4.57
N ALA A 209 19.65 -12.15 -5.42
CA ALA A 209 18.26 -12.15 -5.01
C ALA A 209 17.78 -13.51 -4.49
N SER A 210 18.30 -14.62 -5.01
CA SER A 210 17.89 -15.98 -4.61
C SER A 210 18.48 -16.45 -3.27
N LEU A 211 19.43 -15.70 -2.69
CA LEU A 211 19.98 -16.00 -1.38
C LEU A 211 18.91 -15.89 -0.28
N PRO A 212 18.75 -16.86 0.64
CA PRO A 212 17.73 -16.82 1.69
C PRO A 212 17.74 -15.54 2.54
N GLN A 213 18.93 -14.98 2.77
CA GLN A 213 19.09 -13.73 3.53
C GLN A 213 18.60 -12.47 2.81
N SER A 214 18.34 -12.52 1.50
CA SER A 214 17.82 -11.38 0.75
C SER A 214 16.36 -11.06 1.12
N GLY A 215 15.59 -12.09 1.53
CA GLY A 215 14.15 -11.98 1.79
C GLY A 215 13.29 -11.78 0.54
N VAL A 216 13.87 -11.85 -0.66
CA VAL A 216 13.15 -11.57 -1.92
C VAL A 216 12.27 -12.75 -2.30
N THR A 217 11.00 -12.46 -2.61
CA THR A 217 10.03 -13.44 -3.12
C THR A 217 9.70 -13.17 -4.59
N ILE A 218 9.78 -11.92 -5.05
CA ILE A 218 9.51 -11.52 -6.43
C ILE A 218 10.68 -10.69 -6.95
N PHE A 219 11.15 -11.02 -8.15
CA PHE A 219 12.21 -10.28 -8.83
C PHE A 219 11.79 -9.93 -10.25
N PHE A 220 11.63 -8.64 -10.52
CA PHE A 220 11.25 -8.11 -11.83
C PHE A 220 12.47 -7.89 -12.72
N VAL A 221 12.38 -8.40 -13.94
CA VAL A 221 13.36 -8.22 -15.02
C VAL A 221 12.65 -7.74 -16.29
N PRO A 222 13.35 -7.15 -17.28
CA PRO A 222 12.78 -6.91 -18.60
C PRO A 222 12.20 -8.19 -19.19
N GLU A 223 11.03 -8.12 -19.83
CA GLU A 223 10.29 -9.33 -20.26
C GLU A 223 11.12 -10.25 -21.17
N SER A 224 11.96 -9.68 -22.05
CA SER A 224 12.88 -10.44 -22.92
C SER A 224 13.92 -11.27 -22.15
N GLN A 225 14.13 -11.00 -20.87
CA GLN A 225 15.12 -11.66 -20.01
C GLN A 225 14.49 -12.65 -19.02
N VAL A 226 13.17 -12.83 -19.01
CA VAL A 226 12.48 -13.70 -18.04
C VAL A 226 12.95 -15.15 -18.13
N GLU A 227 13.01 -15.72 -19.33
CA GLU A 227 13.41 -17.12 -19.50
C GLU A 227 14.89 -17.34 -19.15
N SER A 228 15.77 -16.40 -19.52
CA SER A 228 17.18 -16.46 -19.11
C SER A 228 17.34 -16.30 -17.59
N ALA A 229 16.59 -15.41 -16.94
CA ALA A 229 16.61 -15.23 -15.50
C ALA A 229 16.21 -16.52 -14.75
N LYS A 230 15.18 -17.23 -15.23
CA LYS A 230 14.76 -18.52 -14.65
C LYS A 230 15.85 -19.58 -14.72
N GLN A 231 16.67 -19.59 -15.77
CA GLN A 231 17.79 -20.55 -15.91
C GLN A 231 18.89 -20.34 -14.87
N PHE A 232 18.99 -19.15 -14.28
CA PHE A 232 19.98 -18.84 -13.24
C PHE A 232 19.48 -19.11 -11.82
N LEU A 233 18.22 -19.54 -11.66
CA LEU A 233 17.66 -19.88 -10.35
C LEU A 233 18.24 -21.22 -9.86
N PRO A 234 18.68 -21.29 -8.59
CA PRO A 234 18.91 -22.58 -7.93
C PRO A 234 17.62 -23.42 -7.91
N GLU A 235 17.73 -24.74 -8.04
CA GLU A 235 16.58 -25.67 -8.10
C GLU A 235 15.60 -25.51 -6.91
N GLN A 236 16.10 -25.13 -5.74
CA GLN A 236 15.30 -24.98 -4.51
C GLN A 236 14.84 -23.53 -4.26
N SER A 237 15.07 -22.62 -5.20
CA SER A 237 14.69 -21.22 -5.03
C SER A 237 13.18 -21.04 -5.07
N LEU A 238 12.63 -20.30 -4.10
CA LEU A 238 11.23 -19.85 -4.09
C LEU A 238 11.04 -18.50 -4.80
N LEU A 239 12.11 -17.96 -5.42
CA LEU A 239 12.09 -16.67 -6.07
C LEU A 239 11.24 -16.70 -7.35
N ILE A 240 10.23 -15.86 -7.42
CA ILE A 240 9.35 -15.72 -8.59
C ILE A 240 9.93 -14.64 -9.51
N ILE A 241 10.29 -15.03 -10.74
CA ILE A 241 10.71 -14.09 -11.78
C ILE A 241 9.49 -13.58 -12.55
N GLN A 242 9.34 -12.26 -12.61
CA GLN A 242 8.29 -11.60 -13.39
C GLN A 242 8.88 -10.65 -14.44
N GLY A 243 8.15 -10.49 -15.55
CA GLY A 243 8.54 -9.62 -16.66
C GLY A 243 8.00 -8.20 -16.52
N LEU A 244 8.82 -7.22 -16.88
CA LEU A 244 8.42 -5.85 -17.14
C LEU A 244 8.22 -5.67 -18.66
N PRO A 245 7.01 -5.26 -19.10
CA PRO A 245 6.70 -5.05 -20.50
C PRO A 245 7.65 -4.03 -21.15
N GLN A 246 8.12 -4.35 -22.36
CA GLN A 246 8.96 -3.48 -23.15
C GLN A 246 8.15 -2.81 -24.27
N GLY A 247 8.70 -1.75 -24.88
CA GLY A 247 8.02 -1.03 -25.97
C GLY A 247 6.97 -0.01 -25.51
N ASN A 248 6.90 0.30 -24.21
CA ASN A 248 6.05 1.36 -23.68
C ASN A 248 6.91 2.49 -23.11
N SER A 249 6.80 3.69 -23.68
CA SER A 249 7.55 4.88 -23.26
C SER A 249 6.90 5.65 -22.11
N ASP A 250 5.73 5.22 -21.60
CA ASP A 250 5.18 5.74 -20.36
C ASP A 250 5.71 4.93 -19.16
N PRO A 251 6.55 5.52 -18.28
CA PRO A 251 7.11 4.83 -17.12
C PRO A 251 6.04 4.23 -16.19
N VAL A 252 4.91 4.91 -16.01
CA VAL A 252 3.85 4.47 -15.09
C VAL A 252 3.18 3.21 -15.63
N GLU A 253 2.91 3.19 -16.93
CA GLU A 253 2.31 2.04 -17.60
C GLU A 253 3.28 0.87 -17.70
N ALA A 254 4.54 1.13 -18.05
CA ALA A 254 5.59 0.11 -18.15
C ALA A 254 5.89 -0.57 -16.79
N LEU A 255 5.82 0.20 -15.69
CA LEU A 255 6.04 -0.31 -14.34
C LEU A 255 4.76 -0.76 -13.64
N ARG A 256 3.59 -0.73 -14.31
CA ARG A 256 2.32 -1.13 -13.70
C ARG A 256 2.38 -2.51 -13.03
N PRO A 257 2.96 -3.58 -13.64
CA PRO A 257 3.04 -4.89 -12.98
C PRO A 257 3.78 -4.85 -11.63
N CYS A 258 4.90 -4.13 -11.54
CA CYS A 258 5.65 -4.06 -10.29
C CYS A 258 5.01 -3.10 -9.27
N LEU A 259 4.39 -2.00 -9.71
CA LEU A 259 3.62 -1.11 -8.81
C LEU A 259 2.46 -1.86 -8.13
N LEU A 260 1.83 -2.81 -8.83
CA LEU A 260 0.80 -3.67 -8.24
C LEU A 260 1.36 -4.58 -7.15
N GLU A 261 2.56 -5.16 -7.35
CA GLU A 261 3.21 -6.04 -6.36
C GLU A 261 3.83 -5.27 -5.19
N LEU A 262 4.27 -4.03 -5.42
CA LEU A 262 4.70 -3.09 -4.37
C LEU A 262 3.54 -2.60 -3.49
N GLU A 263 2.31 -3.01 -3.81
CA GLU A 263 1.08 -2.64 -3.10
C GLU A 263 0.86 -1.12 -3.03
N VAL A 264 1.19 -0.43 -4.11
CA VAL A 264 0.95 0.99 -4.24
C VAL A 264 -0.57 1.24 -4.35
N PRO A 265 -1.15 2.13 -3.51
CA PRO A 265 -2.56 2.46 -3.61
C PRO A 265 -2.86 3.14 -4.95
N PRO A 266 -4.05 2.93 -5.55
CA PRO A 266 -4.43 3.62 -6.77
C PRO A 266 -4.42 5.15 -6.58
N SER A 267 -4.09 5.87 -7.65
CA SER A 267 -4.20 7.34 -7.68
C SER A 267 -5.61 7.79 -7.28
N PRO A 268 -5.78 8.94 -6.59
CA PRO A 268 -7.09 9.52 -6.24
C PRO A 268 -8.11 9.55 -7.38
N ASN A 269 -7.65 9.70 -8.62
CA ASN A 269 -8.49 9.79 -9.83
C ASN A 269 -8.59 8.47 -10.62
N ALA A 270 -7.99 7.38 -10.13
CA ALA A 270 -8.04 6.10 -10.81
C ALA A 270 -9.49 5.57 -10.90
N PRO A 271 -9.83 4.82 -11.97
CA PRO A 271 -11.14 4.18 -12.09
C PRO A 271 -11.48 3.31 -10.88
N GLU A 272 -12.77 3.20 -10.53
CA GLU A 272 -13.25 2.39 -9.39
C GLU A 272 -12.74 0.94 -9.44
N SER A 273 -12.61 0.37 -10.64
CA SER A 273 -12.08 -0.99 -10.84
C SER A 273 -10.65 -1.16 -10.31
N HIS A 274 -9.82 -0.10 -10.33
CA HIS A 274 -8.46 -0.14 -9.79
C HIS A 274 -8.48 -0.16 -8.26
N TRP A 275 -9.37 0.63 -7.65
CA TRP A 275 -9.61 0.66 -6.20
C TRP A 275 -10.14 -0.66 -5.69
N GLN A 276 -11.10 -1.25 -6.40
CA GLN A 276 -11.62 -2.58 -6.11
C GLN A 276 -10.48 -3.60 -6.19
N ALA A 277 -9.77 -3.70 -7.31
CA ALA A 277 -8.70 -4.68 -7.50
C ALA A 277 -7.60 -4.56 -6.42
N TYR A 278 -7.25 -3.34 -6.02
CA TYR A 278 -6.31 -3.10 -4.92
C TYR A 278 -6.83 -3.65 -3.59
N TYR A 279 -8.08 -3.33 -3.23
CA TYR A 279 -8.70 -3.84 -2.01
C TYR A 279 -8.82 -5.37 -2.01
N GLU A 280 -9.17 -6.00 -3.13
CA GLU A 280 -9.24 -7.47 -3.21
C GLU A 280 -7.87 -8.12 -2.92
N ARG A 281 -6.78 -7.50 -3.40
CA ARG A 281 -5.42 -7.97 -3.12
C ARG A 281 -5.03 -7.76 -1.65
N LEU A 282 -5.36 -6.61 -1.07
CA LEU A 282 -5.15 -6.39 0.35
C LEU A 282 -5.91 -7.42 1.19
N PHE A 283 -7.19 -7.65 0.87
CA PHE A 283 -8.05 -8.54 1.62
C PHE A 283 -7.56 -9.99 1.60
N SER A 284 -7.03 -10.47 0.47
CA SER A 284 -6.52 -11.84 0.36
C SER A 284 -5.23 -12.08 1.14
N ARG A 285 -4.46 -11.02 1.44
CA ARG A 285 -3.17 -11.09 2.14
C ARG A 285 -3.29 -10.73 3.62
N ASP A 286 -3.99 -9.64 3.92
CA ASP A 286 -4.15 -9.09 5.27
C ASP A 286 -5.53 -8.44 5.43
N THR A 287 -6.45 -9.20 6.03
CA THR A 287 -7.84 -8.76 6.25
C THR A 287 -7.95 -7.56 7.19
N ALA A 288 -7.04 -7.41 8.17
CA ALA A 288 -7.09 -6.31 9.12
C ALA A 288 -6.69 -5.00 8.43
N ARG A 289 -5.60 -5.03 7.65
CA ARG A 289 -5.18 -3.90 6.82
C ARG A 289 -6.21 -3.55 5.76
N ALA A 290 -6.81 -4.54 5.11
CA ALA A 290 -7.87 -4.31 4.13
C ALA A 290 -9.06 -3.58 4.75
N LYS A 291 -9.53 -3.98 5.94
CA LYS A 291 -10.60 -3.28 6.67
C LYS A 291 -10.23 -1.82 6.96
N GLN A 292 -9.01 -1.57 7.41
CA GLN A 292 -8.55 -0.20 7.65
C GLN A 292 -8.56 0.63 6.35
N TYR A 293 -8.03 0.09 5.25
CA TYR A 293 -8.04 0.74 3.95
C TYR A 293 -9.47 1.01 3.45
N TYR A 294 -10.39 0.05 3.61
CA TYR A 294 -11.80 0.24 3.26
C TYR A 294 -12.38 1.44 4.01
N ARG A 295 -12.19 1.51 5.33
CA ARG A 295 -12.69 2.61 6.17
C ARG A 295 -12.12 3.98 5.79
N GLN A 296 -10.83 4.05 5.47
CA GLN A 296 -10.11 5.30 5.24
C GLN A 296 -10.28 5.81 3.80
N ALA A 297 -10.20 4.93 2.80
CA ALA A 297 -10.10 5.32 1.40
C ALA A 297 -11.36 5.01 0.58
N LEU A 298 -11.99 3.85 0.80
CA LEU A 298 -13.14 3.41 -0.01
C LEU A 298 -14.48 3.90 0.53
N LEU A 299 -14.68 3.80 1.84
CA LEU A 299 -15.93 4.11 2.50
C LEU A 299 -16.42 5.55 2.21
N PRO A 300 -15.58 6.60 2.27
CA PRO A 300 -16.00 7.95 1.89
C PRO A 300 -16.49 8.05 0.44
N ARG A 301 -15.85 7.33 -0.49
CA ARG A 301 -16.23 7.32 -1.92
C ARG A 301 -17.53 6.55 -2.15
N VAL A 302 -17.68 5.40 -1.49
CA VAL A 302 -18.93 4.61 -1.52
C VAL A 302 -20.10 5.45 -0.99
N ILE A 303 -19.91 6.15 0.12
CA ILE A 303 -20.90 7.06 0.70
C ILE A 303 -21.29 8.16 -0.27
N GLU A 304 -20.32 8.84 -0.87
CA GLU A 304 -20.59 9.94 -1.80
C GLU A 304 -21.36 9.47 -3.04
N ARG A 305 -20.97 8.33 -3.62
CA ARG A 305 -21.70 7.69 -4.72
C ARG A 305 -23.14 7.36 -4.34
N LEU A 306 -23.35 6.74 -3.18
CA LEU A 306 -24.70 6.39 -2.70
C LEU A 306 -25.54 7.64 -2.40
N ARG A 307 -24.92 8.70 -1.88
CA ARG A 307 -25.56 9.99 -1.62
C ARG A 307 -26.07 10.63 -2.90
N GLN A 308 -25.26 10.65 -3.96
CA GLN A 308 -25.67 11.15 -5.27
C GLN A 308 -26.87 10.36 -5.82
N GLN A 309 -26.79 9.02 -5.81
CA GLN A 309 -27.90 8.15 -6.21
C GLN A 309 -29.18 8.40 -5.40
N TRP A 310 -29.03 8.69 -4.11
CA TRP A 310 -30.14 8.93 -3.19
C TRP A 310 -30.82 10.29 -3.45
N GLN A 311 -30.04 11.36 -3.52
CA GLN A 311 -30.53 12.74 -3.68
C GLN A 311 -31.28 12.93 -5.01
N GLU A 312 -30.84 12.27 -6.08
CA GLU A 312 -31.50 12.34 -7.39
C GLU A 312 -32.93 11.79 -7.39
N LYS A 313 -33.26 10.85 -6.49
CA LYS A 313 -34.47 10.01 -6.63
C LYS A 313 -35.42 10.09 -5.46
N ASN A 314 -34.91 10.29 -4.24
CA ASN A 314 -35.66 9.95 -3.05
C ASN A 314 -35.93 11.17 -2.15
N GLY A 315 -35.19 12.27 -2.21
CA GLY A 315 -35.33 13.38 -1.25
C GLY A 315 -34.77 13.03 0.13
N THR A 316 -35.14 13.75 1.19
CA THR A 316 -34.46 13.67 2.50
C THR A 316 -35.07 12.64 3.44
N ILE A 317 -34.22 12.01 4.27
CA ILE A 317 -34.61 11.30 5.49
C ILE A 317 -34.11 12.14 6.66
N SER A 318 -34.96 12.38 7.66
CA SER A 318 -34.55 13.07 8.89
C SER A 318 -34.24 12.09 10.02
N HIS A 319 -35.06 11.05 10.15
CA HIS A 319 -34.97 10.04 11.21
C HIS A 319 -34.71 8.68 10.58
N LEU A 320 -33.58 8.07 10.93
CA LEU A 320 -33.18 6.75 10.49
C LEU A 320 -33.26 5.77 11.67
N VAL A 321 -33.91 4.63 11.48
CA VAL A 321 -33.86 3.50 12.42
C VAL A 321 -33.01 2.41 11.78
N THR A 322 -32.01 1.91 12.50
CA THR A 322 -31.17 0.80 12.04
C THR A 322 -30.83 -0.14 13.21
N ILE A 323 -30.38 -1.34 12.87
CA ILE A 323 -29.93 -2.36 13.81
C ILE A 323 -28.40 -2.47 13.71
N LEU A 324 -27.69 -2.56 14.83
CA LEU A 324 -26.24 -2.75 14.79
C LEU A 324 -25.91 -4.22 14.52
N SER A 325 -25.06 -4.47 13.51
CA SER A 325 -24.44 -5.76 13.25
C SER A 325 -22.93 -5.74 13.58
N ASP A 326 -22.19 -6.79 13.24
CA ASP A 326 -20.72 -6.81 13.36
C ASP A 326 -20.01 -5.93 12.30
N ASN A 327 -20.77 -5.25 11.45
CA ASN A 327 -20.28 -4.32 10.44
C ASN A 327 -20.85 -2.91 10.73
N PRO A 328 -20.20 -2.12 11.62
CA PRO A 328 -20.62 -0.77 11.96
C PRO A 328 -20.53 0.21 10.79
N GLU A 329 -19.74 -0.09 9.75
CA GLU A 329 -19.64 0.72 8.53
C GLU A 329 -21.00 0.85 7.83
N LEU A 330 -21.88 -0.16 7.91
CA LEU A 330 -23.23 -0.10 7.33
C LEU A 330 -24.07 1.02 7.95
N VAL A 331 -23.98 1.23 9.27
CA VAL A 331 -24.70 2.30 9.96
C VAL A 331 -24.20 3.66 9.49
N ARG A 332 -22.86 3.81 9.35
CA ARG A 332 -22.27 5.04 8.81
C ARG A 332 -22.69 5.29 7.36
N ILE A 333 -22.71 4.25 6.52
CA ILE A 333 -23.20 4.36 5.13
C ILE A 333 -24.65 4.85 5.13
N ALA A 334 -25.52 4.22 5.92
CA ALA A 334 -26.93 4.58 6.00
C ALA A 334 -27.14 6.04 6.43
N ILE A 335 -26.46 6.49 7.49
CA ILE A 335 -26.54 7.88 7.97
C ILE A 335 -26.07 8.86 6.90
N GLU A 336 -24.83 8.70 6.41
CA GLU A 336 -24.19 9.73 5.59
C GLU A 336 -24.68 9.77 4.14
N SER A 337 -25.15 8.64 3.59
CA SER A 337 -25.68 8.61 2.22
C SER A 337 -27.14 9.05 2.13
N THR A 338 -27.95 8.81 3.17
CA THR A 338 -29.36 9.26 3.18
C THR A 338 -29.53 10.69 3.69
N GLY A 339 -28.51 11.22 4.38
CA GLY A 339 -28.54 12.56 4.95
C GLY A 339 -29.31 12.65 6.27
N ALA A 340 -29.52 11.54 6.99
CA ALA A 340 -30.25 11.52 8.25
C ALA A 340 -29.63 12.43 9.33
N SER A 341 -30.46 13.23 10.00
CA SER A 341 -30.02 14.10 11.10
C SER A 341 -30.08 13.40 12.47
N ARG A 342 -30.94 12.39 12.61
CA ARG A 342 -31.04 11.57 13.83
C ARG A 342 -31.10 10.09 13.45
N CYS A 343 -30.41 9.25 14.20
CA CYS A 343 -30.37 7.82 13.96
C CYS A 343 -30.55 7.02 15.26
N LEU A 344 -31.62 6.24 15.35
CA LEU A 344 -31.81 5.24 16.39
C LEU A 344 -31.06 3.97 16.00
N VAL A 345 -30.10 3.57 16.82
CA VAL A 345 -29.32 2.33 16.61
C VAL A 345 -29.69 1.33 17.69
N LEU A 346 -30.36 0.26 17.27
CA LEU A 346 -30.80 -0.84 18.13
C LEU A 346 -29.73 -1.94 18.13
N ALA A 347 -29.25 -2.36 19.31
CA ALA A 347 -28.17 -3.34 19.42
C ALA A 347 -28.42 -4.31 20.59
N THR A 348 -27.81 -5.50 20.52
CA THR A 348 -27.73 -6.41 21.67
C THR A 348 -26.41 -6.21 22.42
N SER A 349 -26.36 -6.62 23.69
CA SER A 349 -25.21 -6.41 24.59
C SER A 349 -23.89 -6.99 24.05
N ASN A 350 -23.96 -8.09 23.31
CA ASN A 350 -22.81 -8.70 22.63
C ASN A 350 -22.24 -7.85 21.46
N LYS A 351 -22.88 -6.74 21.08
CA LYS A 351 -22.41 -5.80 20.04
C LYS A 351 -21.71 -4.57 20.61
N GLN A 352 -21.34 -4.56 21.89
CA GLN A 352 -20.66 -3.42 22.51
C GLN A 352 -19.36 -3.02 21.78
N ALA A 353 -18.58 -3.99 21.29
CA ALA A 353 -17.37 -3.70 20.52
C ALA A 353 -17.67 -2.96 19.20
N ALA A 354 -18.67 -3.43 18.45
CA ALA A 354 -19.13 -2.78 17.23
C ALA A 354 -19.70 -1.37 17.50
N MET A 355 -20.32 -1.15 18.66
CA MET A 355 -20.81 0.18 19.06
C MET A 355 -19.66 1.16 19.33
N ASN A 356 -18.59 0.68 19.96
CA ASN A 356 -17.38 1.48 20.18
C ASN A 356 -16.73 1.83 18.83
N GLU A 357 -16.59 0.86 17.93
CA GLU A 357 -16.07 1.10 16.57
C GLU A 357 -16.94 2.08 15.78
N LEU A 358 -18.27 2.02 15.91
CA LEU A 358 -19.17 2.99 15.29
C LEU A 358 -18.90 4.41 15.81
N ASN A 359 -18.66 4.59 17.11
CA ASN A 359 -18.32 5.89 17.68
C ASN A 359 -16.99 6.42 17.15
N ASP A 360 -15.98 5.56 17.00
CA ASP A 360 -14.68 5.93 16.39
C ASP A 360 -14.86 6.35 14.93
N LEU A 361 -15.65 5.60 14.15
CA LEU A 361 -15.96 5.94 12.76
C LEU A 361 -16.66 7.30 12.65
N ARG A 362 -17.57 7.63 13.58
CA ARG A 362 -18.30 8.90 13.62
C ARG A 362 -17.40 10.10 13.92
N ALA A 363 -16.32 9.93 14.67
CA ALA A 363 -15.36 11.02 14.91
C ALA A 363 -14.72 11.55 13.60
N SER A 364 -14.72 10.74 12.55
CA SER A 364 -14.23 11.09 11.20
C SER A 364 -15.33 11.42 10.19
N ALA A 365 -16.60 11.47 10.61
CA ALA A 365 -17.73 11.70 9.71
C ALA A 365 -17.88 13.18 9.35
N GLN A 366 -18.30 13.45 8.10
CA GLN A 366 -18.54 14.83 7.63
C GLN A 366 -19.89 15.39 8.12
N GLN A 367 -20.87 14.52 8.37
CA GLN A 367 -22.22 14.90 8.74
C GLN A 367 -22.48 14.72 10.23
N LEU A 368 -23.02 15.76 10.86
CA LEU A 368 -23.51 15.70 12.25
C LEU A 368 -24.88 15.01 12.26
N CYS A 369 -24.88 13.73 12.64
CA CYS A 369 -26.08 12.97 12.96
C CYS A 369 -26.10 12.64 14.46
N GLU A 370 -27.21 12.92 15.14
CA GLU A 370 -27.44 12.47 16.52
C GLU A 370 -27.72 10.96 16.51
N VAL A 371 -26.74 10.16 16.93
CA VAL A 371 -26.93 8.71 17.10
C VAL A 371 -27.39 8.42 18.52
N ILE A 372 -28.53 7.75 18.63
CA ILE A 372 -29.19 7.37 19.87
C ILE A 372 -29.08 5.86 20.00
N PRO A 373 -28.12 5.33 20.79
CA PRO A 373 -27.99 3.91 20.99
C PRO A 373 -29.06 3.39 21.96
N ARG A 374 -29.58 2.19 21.68
CA ARG A 374 -30.36 1.36 22.60
C ARG A 374 -29.78 -0.05 22.60
N ILE A 375 -29.31 -0.48 23.76
CA ILE A 375 -28.64 -1.77 23.95
C ILE A 375 -29.52 -2.65 24.82
N TYR A 376 -29.88 -3.82 24.31
CA TYR A 376 -30.71 -4.83 24.99
C TYR A 376 -29.86 -6.02 25.42
N ALA A 377 -30.32 -6.78 26.41
CA ALA A 377 -29.59 -7.95 26.91
C ALA A 377 -29.40 -8.99 25.79
N ASP A 378 -30.46 -9.28 25.05
CA ASP A 378 -30.51 -10.28 23.99
C ASP A 378 -31.48 -9.91 22.85
N THR A 379 -31.55 -10.79 21.85
CA THR A 379 -32.42 -10.63 20.67
C THR A 379 -33.91 -10.61 21.05
N ASP A 380 -34.33 -11.44 22.00
CA ASP A 380 -35.75 -11.58 22.36
C ASP A 380 -36.25 -10.30 23.05
N GLU A 381 -35.45 -9.73 23.95
CA GLU A 381 -35.72 -8.43 24.54
C GLU A 381 -35.78 -7.33 23.48
N LEU A 382 -34.80 -7.26 22.58
CA LEU A 382 -34.79 -6.28 21.49
C LEU A 382 -36.10 -6.38 20.68
N LEU A 383 -36.49 -7.59 20.26
CA LEU A 383 -37.70 -7.81 19.44
C LEU A 383 -38.99 -7.43 20.16
N ARG A 384 -39.08 -7.66 21.48
CA ARG A 384 -40.24 -7.24 22.29
C ARG A 384 -40.35 -5.72 22.38
N GLU A 385 -39.23 -5.02 22.49
CA GLU A 385 -39.19 -3.57 22.71
C GLU A 385 -39.14 -2.75 21.41
N LEU A 386 -38.84 -3.39 20.27
CA LEU A 386 -38.56 -2.75 18.97
C LEU A 386 -39.67 -1.76 18.55
N GLU A 387 -40.94 -2.19 18.58
CA GLU A 387 -42.07 -1.35 18.17
C GLU A 387 -42.23 -0.11 19.07
N ARG A 388 -42.12 -0.29 20.39
CA ARG A 388 -42.25 0.80 21.36
C ARG A 388 -41.15 1.85 21.15
N GLU A 389 -39.92 1.41 21.01
CA GLU A 389 -38.75 2.30 20.93
C GLU A 389 -38.70 3.05 19.60
N VAL A 390 -39.07 2.39 18.50
CA VAL A 390 -39.19 3.05 17.19
C VAL A 390 -40.32 4.08 17.21
N ASN A 391 -41.51 3.72 17.68
CA ASN A 391 -42.64 4.65 17.75
C ASN A 391 -42.34 5.87 18.63
N ALA A 392 -41.63 5.69 19.75
CA ALA A 392 -41.20 6.79 20.59
C ALA A 392 -40.18 7.70 19.88
N PHE A 393 -39.23 7.12 19.13
CA PHE A 393 -38.22 7.88 18.41
C PHE A 393 -38.77 8.73 17.26
N ILE A 394 -39.77 8.22 16.54
CA ILE A 394 -40.35 8.89 15.36
C ILE A 394 -41.60 9.74 15.68
N GLN A 395 -41.95 9.89 16.96
CA GLN A 395 -43.16 10.60 17.38
C GLN A 395 -43.15 12.04 16.85
N GLY A 396 -44.21 12.41 16.11
CA GLY A 396 -44.37 13.75 15.53
C GLY A 396 -43.55 14.02 14.27
N VAL A 397 -42.84 13.01 13.74
CA VAL A 397 -42.08 13.10 12.49
C VAL A 397 -42.98 12.70 11.31
N PRO A 398 -43.01 13.47 10.20
CA PRO A 398 -43.70 13.06 8.98
C PRO A 398 -43.18 11.71 8.46
N ALA A 399 -44.08 10.79 8.13
CA ALA A 399 -43.75 9.41 7.79
C ALA A 399 -42.76 9.29 6.62
N GLU A 400 -42.88 10.17 5.63
CA GLU A 400 -42.01 10.24 4.46
C GLU A 400 -40.57 10.67 4.78
N LEU A 401 -40.31 11.20 5.97
CA LEU A 401 -38.97 11.56 6.45
C LEU A 401 -38.37 10.49 7.37
N VAL A 402 -39.07 9.37 7.59
CA VAL A 402 -38.63 8.24 8.41
C VAL A 402 -38.09 7.12 7.50
N GLY A 403 -36.82 6.76 7.70
CA GLY A 403 -36.16 5.62 7.08
C GLY A 403 -36.01 4.47 8.06
N LEU A 404 -36.33 3.25 7.63
CA LEU A 404 -36.06 2.02 8.36
C LEU A 404 -35.07 1.18 7.55
N ASP A 405 -33.84 1.03 8.06
CA ASP A 405 -32.78 0.26 7.42
C ASP A 405 -32.92 -1.23 7.74
N LEU A 406 -33.19 -2.01 6.70
CA LEU A 406 -33.38 -3.46 6.72
C LEU A 406 -32.08 -4.21 6.37
N THR A 407 -30.95 -3.51 6.19
CA THR A 407 -29.68 -4.13 5.79
C THR A 407 -29.03 -4.90 6.94
N PRO A 408 -28.79 -4.29 8.12
CA PRO A 408 -28.15 -4.98 9.23
C PRO A 408 -29.17 -5.69 10.13
N GLY A 409 -28.69 -6.71 10.86
CA GLY A 409 -29.50 -7.46 11.83
C GLY A 409 -29.82 -8.89 11.36
N THR A 410 -30.44 -9.66 12.25
CA THR A 410 -30.95 -10.99 11.88
C THR A 410 -32.19 -10.84 10.99
N LYS A 411 -32.53 -11.89 10.22
CA LYS A 411 -33.75 -11.91 9.41
C LYS A 411 -35.01 -11.62 10.23
N GLU A 412 -35.04 -12.07 11.48
CA GLU A 412 -36.18 -11.86 12.37
C GLU A 412 -36.30 -10.38 12.78
N MET A 413 -35.19 -9.72 13.11
CA MET A 413 -35.18 -8.29 13.45
C MET A 413 -35.61 -7.44 12.26
N THR A 414 -35.09 -7.71 11.06
CA THR A 414 -35.42 -6.92 9.85
C THR A 414 -36.85 -7.17 9.38
N LEU A 415 -37.36 -8.42 9.47
CA LEU A 415 -38.77 -8.71 9.21
C LEU A 415 -39.70 -8.06 10.23
N THR A 416 -39.32 -8.04 11.51
CA THR A 416 -40.10 -7.35 12.56
C THR A 416 -40.17 -5.85 12.27
N LEU A 417 -39.04 -5.22 11.92
CA LEU A 417 -38.99 -3.81 11.56
C LEU A 417 -39.89 -3.51 10.34
N ALA A 418 -39.84 -4.36 9.30
CA ALA A 418 -40.60 -4.17 8.07
C ALA A 418 -42.11 -4.47 8.20
N LEU A 419 -42.49 -5.50 8.96
CA LEU A 419 -43.88 -6.02 8.98
C LEU A 419 -44.69 -5.55 10.18
N ARG A 420 -44.04 -5.25 11.31
CA ARG A 420 -44.72 -4.88 12.56
C ARG A 420 -44.57 -3.40 12.91
N VAL A 421 -43.47 -2.78 12.48
CA VAL A 421 -43.13 -1.41 12.90
C VAL A 421 -43.27 -0.38 11.78
N ALA A 422 -43.08 -0.79 10.52
CA ALA A 422 -43.29 0.09 9.39
C ALA A 422 -44.75 0.55 9.31
N GLN A 423 -44.94 1.85 9.13
CA GLN A 423 -46.25 2.48 8.92
C GLN A 423 -46.34 3.02 7.48
N PRO A 424 -47.56 3.27 6.96
CA PRO A 424 -47.72 3.90 5.65
C PRO A 424 -46.93 5.21 5.55
N GLY A 425 -46.12 5.34 4.50
CA GLY A 425 -45.26 6.49 4.26
C GLY A 425 -43.81 6.32 4.72
N HIS A 426 -43.52 5.40 5.65
CA HIS A 426 -42.14 5.06 6.00
C HIS A 426 -41.39 4.50 4.80
N ARG A 427 -40.09 4.80 4.77
CA ARG A 427 -39.17 4.33 3.73
C ARG A 427 -38.39 3.12 4.21
N LEU A 428 -38.62 1.97 3.60
CA LEU A 428 -37.88 0.76 3.92
C LEU A 428 -36.64 0.67 3.03
N LEU A 429 -35.48 0.73 3.65
CA LEU A 429 -34.18 0.80 2.96
C LEU A 429 -33.48 -0.55 3.03
N TYR A 430 -32.87 -0.96 1.92
CA TYR A 430 -31.96 -2.10 1.91
C TYR A 430 -30.76 -1.79 1.03
N LEU A 431 -29.56 -1.93 1.57
CA LEU A 431 -28.32 -1.74 0.84
C LEU A 431 -27.93 -3.05 0.15
N ARG A 432 -28.34 -3.19 -1.10
CA ARG A 432 -27.92 -4.30 -1.95
C ARG A 432 -26.44 -4.15 -2.28
N HIS A 433 -25.69 -5.23 -2.20
CA HIS A 433 -24.25 -5.26 -2.51
C HIS A 433 -23.86 -6.66 -3.00
N GLU A 434 -22.75 -6.73 -3.74
CA GLU A 434 -22.15 -8.00 -4.13
C GLU A 434 -21.13 -8.47 -3.09
N ARG A 435 -20.98 -9.79 -2.96
CA ARG A 435 -20.00 -10.41 -2.05
C ARG A 435 -19.15 -11.42 -2.80
N LYS A 436 -17.86 -11.45 -2.46
CA LYS A 436 -16.90 -12.47 -2.90
C LYS A 436 -16.35 -13.15 -1.64
N GLY A 437 -16.96 -14.28 -1.28
CA GLY A 437 -16.72 -14.92 0.02
C GLY A 437 -17.15 -14.00 1.17
N GLN A 438 -16.23 -13.71 2.10
CA GLN A 438 -16.52 -12.82 3.23
C GLN A 438 -16.40 -11.33 2.90
N MET A 439 -15.78 -10.98 1.77
CA MET A 439 -15.54 -9.60 1.35
C MET A 439 -16.77 -9.01 0.64
N VAL A 440 -17.15 -7.79 1.01
CA VAL A 440 -18.07 -6.95 0.21
C VAL A 440 -17.28 -6.34 -0.94
N VAL A 441 -17.82 -6.41 -2.15
CA VAL A 441 -17.18 -5.80 -3.33
C VAL A 441 -17.50 -4.30 -3.34
N PRO A 442 -16.50 -3.40 -3.14
CA PRO A 442 -16.75 -1.97 -3.10
C PRO A 442 -17.34 -1.45 -4.41
N PHE A 443 -18.13 -0.38 -4.33
CA PHE A 443 -18.83 0.30 -5.43
C PHE A 443 -19.99 -0.49 -6.06
N THR A 444 -20.28 -1.70 -5.57
CA THR A 444 -21.47 -2.48 -5.95
C THR A 444 -22.69 -2.16 -5.10
N GLU A 445 -22.51 -1.34 -4.05
CA GLU A 445 -23.56 -0.95 -3.13
C GLU A 445 -24.62 -0.09 -3.84
N GLN A 446 -25.90 -0.40 -3.59
CA GLN A 446 -27.05 0.33 -4.12
C GLN A 446 -28.21 0.32 -3.12
N TRP A 447 -28.80 1.50 -2.87
CA TRP A 447 -30.02 1.60 -2.08
C TRP A 447 -31.22 1.06 -2.86
N ILE A 448 -31.91 0.08 -2.27
CA ILE A 448 -33.21 -0.40 -2.70
C ILE A 448 -34.24 0.16 -1.74
N LEU A 449 -35.22 0.89 -2.28
CA LEU A 449 -36.35 1.40 -1.53
C LEU A 449 -37.54 0.45 -1.73
N TYR A 450 -38.02 -0.12 -0.64
CA TYR A 450 -39.31 -0.81 -0.63
C TYR A 450 -40.37 0.18 -0.14
N ASN A 451 -41.39 0.40 -0.97
CA ASN A 451 -42.57 1.13 -0.53
C ASN A 451 -43.55 0.11 0.08
N PRO A 452 -43.78 0.13 1.41
CA PRO A 452 -44.93 -0.56 1.97
C PRO A 452 -46.16 0.10 1.35
N ARG A 453 -46.79 -0.63 0.42
CA ARG A 453 -47.76 -0.15 -0.58
C ARG A 453 -48.71 0.94 -0.05
N ARG A 454 -48.88 2.02 -0.85
CA ARG A 454 -50.22 2.59 -1.04
C ARG A 454 -51.09 1.46 -1.64
N PRO A 455 -52.26 1.15 -1.05
CA PRO A 455 -53.11 0.03 -1.45
C PRO A 455 -53.39 -0.04 -2.95
#